data_AF-A0A839RUH2-F1
#
_entry.id   AF-A0A839RUH2-F1
#
_cell.length_a   1.000
_cell.length_b   1.000
_cell.length_c   1.000
_cell.angle_alpha   90.00
_cell.angle_beta   90.00
_cell.angle_gamma   90.00
#
_symmetry.space_group_name_H-M   'P 1'
#
loop_
_entity.id
_entity.type
_entity.pdbx_description
1 polymer ?
#
loop_
_entity_poly.entity_id
_entity_poly.type
_entity_poly.pdbx_seq_one_letter_code
_entity_poly.pdbx_strand_id
1 'polypeptide(L)'
;MATTAQFELHPVTVRRDPARRLTQLVVGLVLFGTSMAMMSRSLLGLNPWDVLHEGLMHRTGLTFGTVTVVTAVTVLLLWIPLRQRPGIGTIANVVLIAVSVDLVRWALPPQDHLAVQIPLLLGGIVLNGLATAMYVGARLGPGPRDGLFTGLTARTGLSVRLVRTALEVCVLAAGWLLGGTAGVGTVLFALSIGPLTQLFLPRVVWRPRS
;
A
#
# COMPACT_ATOMS: atom_id res chain seq x y z
N MET A 1 -4.85 15.75 -26.12
CA MET A 1 -5.09 15.69 -24.66
C MET A 1 -5.08 14.24 -24.24
N ALA A 2 -3.99 13.80 -23.59
CA ALA A 2 -3.71 12.38 -23.40
C ALA A 2 -4.64 11.71 -22.36
N THR A 3 -5.32 10.69 -22.85
CA THR A 3 -6.07 9.62 -22.20
C THR A 3 -5.75 9.43 -20.71
N THR A 4 -6.65 9.84 -19.82
CA THR A 4 -6.80 9.24 -18.50
C THR A 4 -7.07 7.76 -18.73
N ALA A 5 -6.03 6.93 -18.78
CA ALA A 5 -6.18 5.48 -18.81
C ALA A 5 -6.84 5.08 -17.48
N GLN A 6 -8.17 5.08 -17.46
CA GLN A 6 -8.96 4.63 -16.33
C GLN A 6 -8.81 3.12 -16.26
N PHE A 7 -8.20 2.65 -15.18
CA PHE A 7 -8.07 1.23 -14.93
C PHE A 7 -9.33 0.73 -14.26
N GLU A 8 -10.05 -0.19 -14.90
CA GLU A 8 -11.11 -0.93 -14.24
C GLU A 8 -10.50 -1.88 -13.20
N LEU A 9 -10.40 -1.42 -11.97
CA LEU A 9 -9.88 -2.20 -10.84
C LEU A 9 -10.98 -2.94 -10.07
N HIS A 10 -12.20 -3.00 -10.62
CA HIS A 10 -13.30 -3.74 -10.01
C HIS A 10 -12.93 -5.21 -9.83
N PRO A 11 -13.18 -5.80 -8.63
CA PRO A 11 -12.90 -7.20 -8.39
C PRO A 11 -13.58 -8.12 -9.40
N VAL A 12 -12.86 -9.14 -9.85
CA VAL A 12 -13.38 -10.18 -10.75
C VAL A 12 -13.32 -11.51 -10.04
N THR A 13 -14.34 -12.34 -10.24
CA THR A 13 -14.45 -13.68 -9.64
C THR A 13 -13.16 -14.48 -9.81
N VAL A 14 -12.73 -15.19 -8.78
CA VAL A 14 -11.47 -15.98 -8.77
C VAL A 14 -11.43 -17.02 -9.90
N ARG A 15 -12.59 -17.54 -10.32
CA ARG A 15 -12.72 -18.58 -11.36
C ARG A 15 -12.19 -18.18 -12.75
N ARG A 16 -12.02 -16.89 -13.04
CA ARG A 16 -11.46 -16.42 -14.33
C ARG A 16 -9.95 -16.29 -14.23
N ASP A 17 -9.22 -17.00 -15.09
CA ASP A 17 -7.75 -17.07 -15.13
C ASP A 17 -7.10 -17.26 -13.74
N PRO A 18 -7.54 -18.28 -12.97
CA PRO A 18 -7.16 -18.43 -11.56
C PRO A 18 -5.65 -18.58 -11.39
N ALA A 19 -4.99 -19.42 -12.20
CA ALA A 19 -3.56 -19.67 -12.09
C ALA A 19 -2.74 -18.38 -12.26
N ARG A 20 -2.95 -17.63 -13.35
CA ARG A 20 -2.23 -16.37 -13.61
C ARG A 20 -2.48 -15.35 -12.50
N ARG A 21 -3.74 -15.16 -12.10
CA ARG A 21 -4.12 -14.09 -11.16
C ARG A 21 -3.75 -14.41 -9.71
N LEU A 22 -3.86 -15.67 -9.29
CA LEU A 22 -3.40 -16.10 -7.96
C LEU A 22 -1.88 -16.01 -7.86
N THR A 23 -1.14 -16.48 -8.86
CA THR A 23 0.32 -16.32 -8.89
C THR A 23 0.70 -14.84 -8.85
N GLN A 24 0.05 -13.99 -9.64
CA GLN A 24 0.28 -12.55 -9.63
C GLN A 24 -0.02 -11.92 -8.26
N LEU A 25 -1.12 -12.34 -7.61
CA LEU A 25 -1.48 -11.88 -6.27
C LEU A 25 -0.42 -12.27 -5.25
N VAL A 26 -0.04 -13.55 -5.19
CA VAL A 26 0.95 -14.07 -4.23
C VAL A 26 2.29 -13.39 -4.42
N VAL A 27 2.80 -13.33 -5.66
CA VAL A 27 4.07 -12.65 -5.96
C VAL A 27 3.99 -11.17 -5.58
N GLY A 28 2.91 -10.49 -5.96
CA GLY A 28 2.72 -9.08 -5.61
C GLY A 28 2.71 -8.84 -4.09
N LEU A 29 2.05 -9.70 -3.31
CA LEU A 29 1.99 -9.57 -1.85
C LEU A 29 3.33 -9.89 -1.16
N VAL A 30 4.08 -10.89 -1.65
CA VAL A 30 5.42 -11.17 -1.15
C VAL A 30 6.36 -10.00 -1.41
N LEU A 31 6.37 -9.45 -2.64
CA LEU A 31 7.15 -8.26 -2.97
C LEU A 31 6.72 -7.05 -2.15
N PHE A 32 5.44 -6.92 -1.82
CA PHE A 32 4.94 -5.86 -0.96
C PHE A 32 5.54 -5.98 0.44
N GLY A 33 5.49 -7.18 1.05
CA GLY A 33 6.12 -7.40 2.36
C GLY A 33 7.63 -7.18 2.33
N THR A 34 8.34 -7.66 1.30
CA THR A 34 9.76 -7.39 1.10
C THR A 34 10.05 -5.89 1.04
N SER A 35 9.26 -5.13 0.28
CA SER A 35 9.44 -3.69 0.16
C SER A 35 9.26 -2.96 1.50
N MET A 36 8.29 -3.37 2.32
CA MET A 36 8.09 -2.80 3.64
C MET A 36 9.22 -3.17 4.60
N ALA A 37 9.73 -4.41 4.54
CA ALA A 37 10.90 -4.80 5.30
C ALA A 37 12.11 -3.94 4.93
N MET A 38 12.41 -3.77 3.63
CA MET A 38 13.49 -2.90 3.14
C MET A 38 13.35 -1.46 3.68
N MET A 39 12.18 -0.84 3.51
CA MET A 39 11.94 0.51 3.99
C MET A 39 12.10 0.60 5.52
N SER A 40 11.52 -0.35 6.27
CA SER A 40 11.62 -0.37 7.75
C SER A 40 13.06 -0.55 8.25
N ARG A 41 13.90 -1.30 7.52
CA ARG A 41 15.30 -1.53 7.87
C ARG A 41 16.22 -0.38 7.46
N SER A 42 15.74 0.54 6.61
CA SER A 42 16.50 1.74 6.22
C SER A 42 16.57 2.78 7.33
N LEU A 43 15.64 2.76 8.29
CA LEU A 43 15.54 3.73 9.40
C LEU A 43 15.45 5.22 8.98
N LEU A 44 15.15 5.52 7.71
CA LEU A 44 15.05 6.89 7.17
C LEU A 44 13.64 7.51 7.26
N GLY A 45 12.74 6.87 8.01
CA GLY A 45 11.37 7.33 8.23
C GLY A 45 10.36 6.18 8.26
N LEU A 46 9.19 6.46 8.82
CA LEU A 46 8.06 5.53 8.86
C LEU A 46 7.23 5.61 7.58
N ASN A 47 6.34 4.64 7.34
CA ASN A 47 5.30 4.85 6.35
C ASN A 47 4.26 5.87 6.88
N PRO A 48 3.52 6.59 6.01
CA PRO A 48 2.56 7.62 6.45
C PRO A 48 1.54 7.15 7.48
N TRP A 49 1.08 5.90 7.36
CA TRP A 49 0.09 5.32 8.27
C TRP A 49 0.67 5.08 9.67
N ASP A 50 1.94 4.71 9.78
CA ASP A 50 2.59 4.54 11.07
C ASP A 50 2.84 5.89 11.75
N VAL A 51 3.08 6.96 10.98
CA VAL A 51 3.08 8.34 11.53
C VAL A 51 1.71 8.69 12.09
N LEU A 52 0.63 8.31 11.41
CA LEU A 52 -0.73 8.49 11.94
C LEU A 52 -0.96 7.68 13.21
N HIS A 53 -0.55 6.41 13.24
CA HIS A 53 -0.72 5.57 14.42
C HIS A 53 0.08 6.09 15.62
N GLU A 54 1.32 6.54 15.40
CA GLU A 54 2.16 7.15 16.42
C GLU A 54 1.52 8.44 16.97
N GLY A 55 1.07 9.33 16.08
CA GLY A 55 0.39 10.55 16.50
C GLY A 55 -0.89 10.27 17.31
N LEU A 56 -1.72 9.31 16.87
CA LEU A 56 -2.91 8.89 17.59
C LEU A 56 -2.58 8.25 18.95
N MET A 57 -1.50 7.46 19.04
CA MET A 57 -1.00 6.90 20.29
C MET A 57 -0.63 8.01 21.28
N HIS A 58 0.11 9.03 20.83
CA HIS A 58 0.48 10.19 21.65
C HIS A 58 -0.74 10.98 22.16
N ARG A 59 -1.81 11.06 21.36
CA ARG A 59 -3.00 11.86 21.70
C ARG A 59 -4.04 11.11 22.54
N THR A 60 -4.12 9.79 22.41
CA THR A 60 -5.14 8.96 23.08
C THR A 60 -4.60 8.17 24.26
N GLY A 61 -3.29 7.95 24.34
CA GLY A 61 -2.68 7.05 25.32
C GLY A 61 -2.93 5.56 25.06
N LEU A 62 -3.61 5.22 23.96
CA LEU A 62 -3.83 3.82 23.55
C LEU A 62 -2.54 3.19 23.02
N THR A 63 -2.42 1.87 23.13
CA THR A 63 -1.27 1.17 22.55
C THR A 63 -1.25 1.24 21.03
N PHE A 64 -0.06 1.20 20.42
CA PHE A 64 0.12 1.21 18.96
C PHE A 64 -0.73 0.13 18.25
N GLY A 65 -0.81 -1.07 18.83
CA GLY A 65 -1.63 -2.17 18.31
C GLY A 65 -3.12 -1.83 18.31
N THR A 66 -3.64 -1.25 19.41
CA THR A 66 -5.04 -0.83 19.51
C THR A 66 -5.36 0.25 18.46
N VAL A 67 -4.50 1.25 18.33
CA VAL A 67 -4.65 2.32 17.33
C VAL A 67 -4.64 1.77 15.90
N THR A 68 -3.77 0.79 15.62
CA THR A 68 -3.71 0.12 14.32
C THR A 68 -5.02 -0.61 14.01
N VAL A 69 -5.59 -1.33 14.98
CA VAL A 69 -6.88 -2.02 14.83
C VAL A 69 -8.02 -1.04 14.60
N VAL A 70 -8.11 0.02 15.42
CA VAL A 70 -9.14 1.07 15.28
C VAL A 70 -9.05 1.74 13.90
N THR A 71 -7.84 2.03 13.44
CA THR A 71 -7.60 2.61 12.12
C THR A 71 -8.02 1.63 11.02
N ALA A 72 -7.65 0.35 11.13
CA ALA A 72 -8.06 -0.67 10.16
C ALA A 72 -9.59 -0.81 10.07
N VAL A 73 -10.29 -0.85 11.21
CA VAL A 73 -11.77 -0.86 11.26
C VAL A 73 -12.34 0.40 10.60
N THR A 74 -11.80 1.57 10.91
CA THR A 74 -12.23 2.85 10.32
C THR A 74 -12.08 2.83 8.79
N VAL A 75 -10.94 2.34 8.29
CA VAL A 75 -10.69 2.18 6.86
C VAL A 75 -11.69 1.21 6.21
N LEU A 76 -12.02 0.10 6.87
CA LEU A 76 -13.04 -0.83 6.38
C LEU A 76 -14.44 -0.21 6.37
N LEU A 77 -14.79 0.63 7.35
CA LEU A 77 -16.05 1.38 7.34
C LEU A 77 -16.13 2.37 6.17
N LEU A 78 -15.01 3.03 5.84
CA LEU A 78 -14.91 3.91 4.68
C LEU A 78 -15.08 3.17 3.34
N TRP A 79 -15.01 1.83 3.30
CA TRP A 79 -15.33 1.07 2.09
C TRP A 79 -16.82 1.05 1.77
N ILE A 80 -17.69 1.19 2.78
CA ILE A 80 -19.15 1.17 2.62
C ILE A 80 -19.61 2.23 1.61
N PRO A 81 -19.30 3.54 1.78
CA PRO A 81 -19.66 4.54 0.79
C PRO A 81 -18.92 4.32 -0.55
N LEU A 82 -17.73 3.74 -0.54
CA LEU A 82 -16.98 3.43 -1.76
C LEU A 82 -17.53 2.23 -2.54
N ARG A 83 -18.47 1.46 -1.96
CA ARG A 83 -18.96 0.16 -2.51
C ARG A 83 -17.82 -0.82 -2.78
N GLN A 84 -16.75 -0.76 -1.98
CA GLN A 84 -15.66 -1.72 -2.08
C GLN A 84 -15.97 -3.01 -1.35
N ARG A 85 -15.74 -4.14 -2.01
CA ARG A 85 -16.03 -5.47 -1.47
C ARG A 85 -14.72 -6.21 -1.17
N PRO A 86 -14.60 -6.81 0.02
CA PRO A 86 -13.46 -7.67 0.32
C PRO A 86 -13.44 -8.88 -0.62
N GLY A 87 -12.24 -9.29 -1.01
CA GLY A 87 -12.02 -10.49 -1.80
C GLY A 87 -10.95 -11.37 -1.16
N ILE A 88 -10.61 -12.48 -1.82
CA ILE A 88 -9.52 -13.36 -1.36
C ILE A 88 -8.20 -12.59 -1.21
N GLY A 89 -7.97 -11.59 -2.07
CA GLY A 89 -6.83 -10.70 -2.00
C GLY A 89 -6.78 -9.88 -0.72
N THR A 90 -7.92 -9.50 -0.12
CA THR A 90 -7.97 -8.73 1.13
C THR A 90 -7.46 -9.54 2.32
N ILE A 91 -7.86 -10.81 2.41
CA ILE A 91 -7.40 -11.72 3.48
C ILE A 91 -5.95 -12.13 3.22
N ALA A 92 -5.63 -12.52 1.98
CA ALA A 92 -4.28 -12.91 1.60
C ALA A 92 -3.27 -11.77 1.82
N ASN A 93 -3.69 -10.51 1.60
CA ASN A 93 -2.88 -9.34 1.83
C ASN A 93 -2.43 -9.27 3.29
N VAL A 94 -3.34 -9.38 4.26
CA VAL A 94 -3.00 -9.34 5.69
C VAL A 94 -1.99 -10.44 6.05
N VAL A 95 -2.25 -11.68 5.63
CA VAL A 95 -1.43 -12.84 6.02
C VAL A 95 -0.06 -12.85 5.32
N LEU A 96 -0.04 -12.78 3.98
CA LEU A 96 1.18 -12.94 3.21
C LEU A 96 2.15 -11.78 3.41
N ILE A 97 1.62 -10.56 3.58
CA ILE A 97 2.47 -9.41 3.88
C ILE A 97 3.12 -9.57 5.25
N ALA A 98 2.37 -9.91 6.29
CA ALA A 98 2.92 -10.07 7.64
C ALA A 98 4.06 -11.10 7.65
N VAL A 99 3.81 -12.28 7.09
CA VAL A 99 4.81 -13.35 6.98
C VAL A 99 6.04 -12.91 6.18
N SER A 100 5.83 -12.25 5.04
CA SER A 100 6.94 -11.81 4.17
C SER A 100 7.78 -10.72 4.83
N VAL A 101 7.16 -9.78 5.55
CA VAL A 101 7.88 -8.75 6.31
C VAL A 101 8.78 -9.39 7.35
N ASP A 102 8.24 -10.31 8.17
CA ASP A 102 9.00 -10.94 9.24
C ASP A 102 10.14 -11.81 8.70
N LEU A 103 9.89 -12.59 7.65
CA LEU A 103 10.91 -13.41 6.99
C LEU A 103 12.05 -12.56 6.43
N VAL A 104 11.73 -11.48 5.71
CA VAL A 104 12.76 -10.61 5.14
C VAL A 104 13.50 -9.84 6.22
N ARG A 105 12.81 -9.36 7.27
CA ARG A 105 13.46 -8.70 8.40
C ARG A 105 14.36 -9.65 9.18
N TRP A 106 14.02 -10.93 9.29
CA TRP A 106 14.89 -11.92 9.92
C TRP A 106 16.22 -12.05 9.16
N ALA A 107 16.19 -12.02 7.83
CA ALA A 107 17.38 -12.09 6.98
C ALA A 107 18.11 -10.74 6.79
N LEU A 108 17.40 -9.61 6.90
CA LEU A 108 17.90 -8.26 6.65
C LEU A 108 17.97 -7.46 7.96
N PRO A 109 19.14 -7.31 8.59
CA PRO A 109 19.28 -6.54 9.82
C PRO A 109 19.05 -5.03 9.60
N PRO A 110 18.81 -4.23 10.67
CA PRO A 110 18.83 -2.78 10.58
C PRO A 110 20.14 -2.28 9.98
N GLN A 111 20.07 -1.20 9.21
CA GLN A 111 21.24 -0.59 8.58
C GLN A 111 21.50 0.77 9.21
N ASP A 112 22.77 1.05 9.52
CA ASP A 112 23.19 2.31 10.16
C ASP A 112 24.03 3.20 9.23
N HIS A 113 24.41 2.67 8.06
CA HIS A 113 25.18 3.41 7.05
C HIS A 113 24.28 3.98 5.97
N LEU A 114 24.31 5.31 5.79
CA LEU A 114 23.52 6.02 4.78
C LEU A 114 23.68 5.44 3.36
N ALA A 115 24.88 4.98 3.01
CA ALA A 115 25.18 4.36 1.72
C ALA A 115 24.34 3.09 1.44
N VAL A 116 23.89 2.40 2.48
CA VAL A 116 22.99 1.24 2.38
C VAL A 116 21.54 1.64 2.61
N GLN A 117 21.29 2.52 3.58
CA GLN A 117 19.93 2.99 3.91
C GLN A 117 19.24 3.66 2.71
N ILE A 118 19.94 4.50 1.95
CA ILE A 118 19.36 5.22 0.81
C ILE A 118 18.93 4.26 -0.31
N PRO A 119 19.79 3.37 -0.85
CA PRO A 119 19.35 2.38 -1.84
C PRO A 119 18.25 1.47 -1.32
N LEU A 120 18.28 1.10 -0.04
CA LEU A 120 17.27 0.23 0.56
C LEU A 120 15.90 0.91 0.63
N LEU A 121 15.87 2.19 1.03
CA LEU A 121 14.68 3.01 1.01
C LEU A 121 14.16 3.19 -0.42
N LEU A 122 15.00 3.67 -1.35
CA LEU A 122 14.60 3.95 -2.73
C LEU A 122 14.12 2.69 -3.45
N GLY A 123 14.88 1.59 -3.32
CA GLY A 123 14.52 0.29 -3.84
C GLY A 123 13.23 -0.24 -3.23
N GLY A 124 13.04 -0.06 -1.92
CA GLY A 124 11.81 -0.40 -1.22
C GLY A 124 10.61 0.38 -1.75
N ILE A 125 10.70 1.69 -1.93
CA ILE A 125 9.62 2.54 -2.47
C ILE A 125 9.23 2.10 -3.89
N VAL A 126 10.22 1.90 -4.77
CA VAL A 126 9.98 1.47 -6.16
C VAL A 126 9.35 0.07 -6.19
N LEU A 127 9.89 -0.85 -5.39
CA LEU A 127 9.36 -2.20 -5.27
C LEU A 127 7.93 -2.20 -4.72
N ASN A 128 7.62 -1.32 -3.76
CA ASN A 128 6.27 -1.19 -3.20
C ASN A 128 5.27 -0.72 -4.25
N GLY A 129 5.63 0.25 -5.09
CA GLY A 129 4.80 0.69 -6.21
C GLY A 129 4.51 -0.43 -7.21
N LEU A 130 5.53 -1.22 -7.56
CA LEU A 130 5.38 -2.38 -8.44
C LEU A 130 4.51 -3.47 -7.78
N ALA A 131 4.78 -3.80 -6.53
CA ALA A 131 4.06 -4.80 -5.75
C ALA A 131 2.57 -4.46 -5.62
N THR A 132 2.27 -3.20 -5.27
CA THR A 132 0.91 -2.65 -5.21
C THR A 132 0.21 -2.81 -6.56
N ALA A 133 0.86 -2.39 -7.65
CA ALA A 133 0.32 -2.53 -8.99
C ALA A 133 0.06 -4.01 -9.36
N MET A 134 0.98 -4.92 -9.02
CA MET A 134 0.84 -6.35 -9.32
C MET A 134 -0.36 -6.96 -8.61
N TYR A 135 -0.45 -6.82 -7.29
CA TYR A 135 -1.47 -7.53 -6.52
C TYR A 135 -2.86 -6.88 -6.71
N VAL A 136 -2.95 -5.54 -6.76
CA VAL A 136 -4.21 -4.84 -7.08
C VAL A 136 -4.61 -5.13 -8.53
N GLY A 137 -3.64 -5.17 -9.44
CA GLY A 137 -3.84 -5.52 -10.85
C GLY A 137 -4.34 -6.95 -11.08
N ALA A 138 -4.20 -7.86 -10.10
CA ALA A 138 -4.83 -9.18 -10.16
C ALA A 138 -6.36 -9.12 -10.02
N ARG A 139 -6.92 -8.00 -9.54
CA ARG A 139 -8.37 -7.75 -9.38
C ARG A 139 -9.06 -8.80 -8.49
N LEU A 140 -8.36 -9.31 -7.47
CA LEU A 140 -8.87 -10.33 -6.53
C LEU A 140 -9.31 -9.75 -5.17
N GLY A 141 -9.43 -8.42 -5.10
CA GLY A 141 -9.74 -7.68 -3.88
C GLY A 141 -8.50 -6.92 -3.37
N PRO A 142 -8.59 -5.60 -3.13
CA PRO A 142 -7.47 -4.83 -2.59
C PRO A 142 -7.27 -5.13 -1.09
N GLY A 143 -6.09 -4.80 -0.56
CA GLY A 143 -5.84 -4.75 0.88
C GLY A 143 -6.62 -3.58 1.54
N PRO A 144 -6.83 -3.59 2.87
CA PRO A 144 -7.70 -2.63 3.57
C PRO A 144 -7.42 -1.15 3.21
N ARG A 145 -6.16 -0.69 3.35
CA ARG A 145 -5.73 0.67 3.02
C ARG A 145 -5.84 0.96 1.53
N ASP A 146 -5.50 -0.02 0.72
CA ASP A 146 -5.47 0.09 -0.74
C ASP A 146 -6.88 0.13 -1.36
N GLY A 147 -7.88 -0.37 -0.63
CA GLY A 147 -9.29 -0.23 -0.97
C GLY A 147 -9.76 1.22 -1.02
N LEU A 148 -9.14 2.11 -0.23
CA LEU A 148 -9.48 3.54 -0.26
C LEU A 148 -9.16 4.15 -1.62
N PHE A 149 -7.91 4.03 -2.09
CA PHE A 149 -7.54 4.66 -3.36
C PHE A 149 -8.21 3.96 -4.55
N THR A 150 -8.29 2.63 -4.53
CA THR A 150 -8.96 1.89 -5.62
C THR A 150 -10.46 2.21 -5.67
N GLY A 151 -11.11 2.35 -4.52
CA GLY A 151 -12.52 2.70 -4.41
C GLY A 151 -12.79 4.14 -4.83
N LEU A 152 -11.99 5.09 -4.34
CA LEU A 152 -12.09 6.49 -4.73
C LEU A 152 -11.81 6.71 -6.22
N THR A 153 -10.79 6.06 -6.78
CA THR A 153 -10.52 6.09 -8.23
C THR A 153 -11.71 5.54 -9.01
N ALA A 154 -12.29 4.41 -8.60
CA ALA A 154 -13.45 3.82 -9.27
C ALA A 154 -14.71 4.69 -9.17
N ARG A 155 -14.90 5.40 -8.06
CA ARG A 155 -16.08 6.26 -7.83
C ARG A 155 -15.97 7.64 -8.47
N THR A 156 -14.80 8.25 -8.44
CA THR A 156 -14.58 9.63 -8.89
C THR A 156 -14.05 9.73 -10.32
N GLY A 157 -13.51 8.64 -10.86
CA GLY A 157 -12.83 8.64 -12.16
C GLY A 157 -11.46 9.33 -12.15
N LEU A 158 -10.99 9.82 -10.99
CA LEU A 158 -9.68 10.46 -10.82
C LEU A 158 -8.54 9.45 -10.95
N SER A 159 -7.39 9.92 -11.42
CA SER A 159 -6.21 9.06 -11.64
C SER A 159 -5.71 8.39 -10.36
N VAL A 160 -5.18 7.17 -10.48
CA VAL A 160 -4.58 6.41 -9.36
C VAL A 160 -3.47 7.22 -8.70
N ARG A 161 -2.65 7.92 -9.49
CA ARG A 161 -1.60 8.83 -9.01
C ARG A 161 -2.16 9.87 -8.05
N LEU A 162 -3.16 10.62 -8.51
CA LEU A 162 -3.74 11.72 -7.73
C LEU A 162 -4.36 11.21 -6.43
N VAL A 163 -5.22 10.20 -6.52
CA VAL A 163 -5.95 9.67 -5.37
C VAL A 163 -4.98 9.05 -4.36
N ARG A 164 -4.03 8.23 -4.82
CA ARG A 164 -3.07 7.57 -3.92
C ARG A 164 -2.14 8.57 -3.25
N THR A 165 -1.57 9.52 -3.99
CA THR A 165 -0.70 10.55 -3.40
C THR A 165 -1.48 11.44 -2.44
N ALA A 166 -2.69 11.87 -2.79
CA ALA A 166 -3.51 12.69 -1.90
C ALA A 166 -3.83 11.97 -0.59
N LEU A 167 -4.18 10.68 -0.63
CA LEU A 167 -4.42 9.89 0.57
C LEU A 167 -3.18 9.81 1.46
N GLU A 168 -2.01 9.47 0.89
CA GLU A 168 -0.78 9.32 1.67
C GLU A 168 -0.32 10.66 2.26
N VAL A 169 -0.46 11.76 1.51
CA VAL A 169 -0.17 13.11 1.99
C VAL A 169 -1.14 13.53 3.10
N CYS A 170 -2.44 13.25 2.96
CA CYS A 170 -3.43 13.56 4.00
C CYS A 170 -3.19 12.76 5.28
N VAL A 171 -2.90 11.47 5.16
CA VAL A 171 -2.59 10.59 6.29
C VAL A 171 -1.30 11.04 6.98
N LEU A 172 -0.26 11.35 6.21
CA LEU A 172 1.00 11.89 6.73
C LEU A 172 0.78 13.21 7.46
N ALA A 173 0.08 14.16 6.84
CA ALA A 173 -0.20 15.47 7.43
C ALA A 173 -1.01 15.33 8.73
N ALA A 174 -2.05 14.49 8.74
CA ALA A 174 -2.83 14.22 9.94
C ALA A 174 -1.97 13.61 11.05
N GLY A 175 -1.17 12.59 10.75
CA GLY A 175 -0.28 11.96 11.72
C GLY A 175 0.75 12.91 12.29
N TRP A 176 1.39 13.71 11.43
CA TRP A 176 2.38 14.69 11.83
C TRP A 176 1.79 15.79 12.72
N LEU A 177 0.59 16.31 12.38
CA LEU A 177 -0.13 17.29 13.21
C LEU A 177 -0.54 16.72 14.58
N LEU A 178 -0.74 15.41 14.67
CA LEU A 178 -1.02 14.71 15.94
C LEU A 178 0.26 14.41 16.75
N GLY A 179 1.44 14.75 16.23
CA GLY A 179 2.72 14.56 16.90
C GLY A 179 3.42 13.24 16.57
N GLY A 180 3.08 12.60 15.44
CA GLY A 180 3.82 11.44 14.92
C GLY A 180 5.12 11.85 14.22
N THR A 181 6.08 10.93 14.14
CA THR A 181 7.43 11.20 13.61
C THR A 181 7.47 11.03 12.09
N ALA A 182 7.58 12.14 11.36
CA ALA A 182 7.75 12.13 9.91
C ALA A 182 9.24 12.31 9.52
N GLY A 183 9.77 11.39 8.71
CA GLY A 183 11.13 11.48 8.16
C GLY A 183 11.15 11.82 6.67
N VAL A 184 12.34 12.08 6.13
CA VAL A 184 12.54 12.34 4.68
C VAL A 184 12.04 11.15 3.85
N GLY A 185 12.27 9.91 4.30
CA GLY A 185 11.77 8.72 3.63
C GLY A 185 10.24 8.61 3.63
N THR A 186 9.58 9.12 4.67
CA THR A 186 8.12 9.17 4.76
C THR A 186 7.52 10.12 3.72
N VAL A 187 8.07 11.33 3.62
CA VAL A 187 7.64 12.34 2.64
C VAL A 187 7.89 11.82 1.23
N LEU A 188 9.08 11.26 0.98
CA LEU A 188 9.43 10.69 -0.31
C LEU A 188 8.46 9.58 -0.72
N PHE A 189 8.12 8.66 0.20
CA PHE A 189 7.13 7.62 -0.05
C PHE A 189 5.77 8.22 -0.40
N ALA A 190 5.25 9.14 0.43
CA ALA A 190 3.92 9.74 0.23
C ALA A 190 3.77 10.42 -1.13
N LEU A 191 4.81 11.12 -1.58
CA LEU A 191 4.81 11.84 -2.86
C LEU A 191 5.00 10.91 -4.07
N SER A 192 5.77 9.83 -3.92
CA SER A 192 6.17 8.98 -5.05
C SER A 192 5.31 7.73 -5.26
N ILE A 193 4.68 7.18 -4.22
CA ILE A 193 4.00 5.88 -4.31
C ILE A 193 2.80 5.90 -5.26
N GLY A 194 2.06 7.01 -5.33
CA GLY A 194 0.97 7.20 -6.30
C GLY A 194 1.47 7.17 -7.76
N PRO A 195 2.43 8.03 -8.16
CA PRO A 195 3.04 8.00 -9.48
C PRO A 195 3.61 6.64 -9.86
N LEU A 196 4.35 5.99 -8.96
CA LEU A 196 4.95 4.67 -9.19
C LEU A 196 3.89 3.59 -9.39
N THR A 197 2.86 3.56 -8.54
CA THR A 197 1.75 2.61 -8.69
C THR A 197 1.06 2.79 -10.05
N GLN A 198 0.74 4.04 -10.43
CA GLN A 198 0.14 4.31 -11.74
C GLN A 198 1.06 3.96 -12.91
N LEU A 199 2.38 4.13 -12.76
CA LEU A 199 3.36 3.76 -13.78
C LEU A 199 3.37 2.24 -14.03
N PHE A 200 3.35 1.43 -12.97
CA PHE A 200 3.46 -0.03 -13.10
C PHE A 200 2.12 -0.70 -13.46
N LEU A 201 1.00 -0.14 -12.99
CA LEU A 201 -0.34 -0.73 -13.16
C LEU A 201 -0.69 -1.16 -14.60
N PRO A 202 -0.50 -0.33 -15.66
CA PRO A 202 -0.82 -0.74 -17.04
C PRO A 202 -0.03 -1.95 -17.54
N ARG A 203 1.15 -2.24 -16.96
CA ARG A 203 2.02 -3.36 -17.37
C ARG A 203 1.59 -4.69 -16.77
N VAL A 204 0.90 -4.65 -15.63
CA VAL A 204 0.62 -5.85 -14.83
C VAL A 204 -0.87 -6.12 -14.67
N VAL A 205 -1.74 -5.12 -14.84
CA VAL A 205 -3.18 -5.28 -14.69
C VAL A 205 -3.71 -6.42 -15.56
N TRP A 206 -4.45 -7.34 -14.95
CA TRP A 206 -5.12 -8.41 -15.68
C TRP A 206 -6.27 -7.82 -16.50
N ARG A 207 -6.32 -8.22 -17.78
CA ARG A 207 -7.40 -7.89 -18.71
C ARG A 207 -7.97 -9.21 -19.24
N PRO A 208 -9.30 -9.36 -19.36
CA PRO A 208 -9.87 -10.51 -20.04
C PRO A 208 -9.35 -10.55 -21.48
N ARG A 209 -8.93 -11.73 -21.94
CA ARG A 209 -8.66 -11.95 -23.37
C ARG A 209 -10.00 -11.90 -24.10
N SER A 210 -10.10 -11.04 -25.12
CA SER A 210 -11.24 -10.93 -26.04
C SER A 210 -11.39 -12.21 -26.85
#